data_AF-A0A2V8UYT9-F1
#
_entry.id   AF-A0A2V8UYT9-F1
#
_cell.length_a   1.000
_cell.length_b   1.000
_cell.length_c   1.000
_cell.angle_alpha   90.00
_cell.angle_beta   90.00
_cell.angle_gamma   90.00
#
_symmetry.space_group_name_H-M   'P 1'
#
loop_
_entity.id
_entity.type
_entity.pdbx_description
1 polymer ?
#
loop_
_entity_poly.entity_id
_entity_poly.type
_entity_poly.pdbx_seq_one_letter_code
_entity_poly.pdbx_strand_id
1 'polypeptide(L)'
;MAAGDAQRVWFTEMIESLRSRWRQGLSFEAIVKLRDDLDAMLQRIRSERHIRPPVFKCPKCGHVGEGAEPHVSVRAMILSVIR
;
A
#
# COMPACT_ATOMS: atom_id res chain seq x y z
N MET A 1 14.59 9.47 0.11
CA MET A 1 13.52 8.64 0.70
C MET A 1 13.40 9.01 2.17
N ALA A 2 12.21 9.35 2.67
CA ALA A 2 12.04 9.67 4.08
C ALA A 2 12.10 8.39 4.92
N ALA A 3 12.46 8.52 6.20
CA ALA A 3 12.47 7.38 7.11
C ALA A 3 11.09 6.70 7.16
N GLY A 4 11.06 5.38 6.97
CA GLY A 4 9.84 4.57 6.98
C GLY A 4 9.10 4.45 5.64
N ASP A 5 9.46 5.21 4.60
CA ASP A 5 8.81 5.10 3.29
C ASP A 5 8.94 3.71 2.67
N ALA A 6 10.07 3.02 2.91
CA ALA A 6 10.27 1.65 2.45
C ALA A 6 9.14 0.70 2.91
N GLN A 7 8.64 0.90 4.13
CA GLN A 7 7.57 0.10 4.74
C GLN A 7 6.17 0.73 4.58
N ARG A 8 6.07 1.95 4.05
CA ARG A 8 4.82 2.69 3.98
C ARG A 8 3.94 2.16 2.84
N VAL A 9 2.70 1.82 3.21
CA VAL A 9 1.64 1.40 2.27
C VAL A 9 0.62 2.52 2.05
N TRP A 10 0.28 3.28 3.10
CA TRP A 10 -0.73 4.34 3.01
C TRP A 10 -0.05 5.70 2.93
N PHE A 11 -0.08 6.29 1.74
CA PHE A 11 0.26 7.70 1.54
C PHE A 11 -0.98 8.58 1.66
N THR A 12 -0.80 9.85 2.00
CA THR A 12 -1.90 10.80 2.23
C THR A 12 -2.86 10.86 1.04
N GLU A 13 -2.31 10.91 -0.16
CA GLU A 13 -3.05 11.00 -1.42
C GLU A 13 -3.92 9.74 -1.66
N MET A 14 -3.46 8.56 -1.21
CA MET A 14 -4.25 7.33 -1.29
C MET A 14 -5.44 7.36 -0.32
N ILE A 15 -5.23 7.88 0.89
CA ILE A 15 -6.29 7.99 1.90
C ILE A 15 -7.35 9.00 1.47
N GLU A 16 -6.94 10.13 0.89
CA GLU A 16 -7.84 11.11 0.28
C GLU A 16 -8.64 10.52 -0.89
N SER A 17 -7.97 9.78 -1.78
CA SER A 17 -8.65 9.07 -2.87
C SER A 17 -9.63 8.01 -2.36
N LEU A 18 -9.27 7.28 -1.30
CA LEU A 18 -10.15 6.29 -0.68
C LEU A 18 -11.39 6.97 -0.08
N ARG A 19 -11.22 8.02 0.72
CA ARG A 19 -12.31 8.73 1.39
C ARG A 19 -13.29 9.38 0.42
N SER A 20 -12.82 9.89 -0.72
CA SER A 20 -13.69 10.48 -1.74
C SER A 20 -14.51 9.46 -2.53
N ARG A 21 -14.00 8.23 -2.69
CA ARG A 21 -14.64 7.17 -3.48
C ARG A 21 -15.44 6.17 -2.65
N TRP A 22 -15.12 6.04 -1.37
CA TRP A 22 -15.79 5.12 -0.46
C TRP A 22 -17.22 5.55 -0.17
N ARG A 23 -18.17 4.61 -0.25
CA ARG A 23 -19.58 4.83 0.08
C ARG A 23 -20.16 3.58 0.74
N GLN A 24 -21.09 3.77 1.67
CA GLN A 24 -21.88 2.66 2.19
C GLN A 24 -22.71 2.06 1.03
N GLY A 25 -22.72 0.73 0.92
CA GLY A 25 -23.47 0.02 -0.13
C GLY A 25 -22.72 -0.22 -1.45
N LEU A 26 -21.40 -0.01 -1.52
CA LEU A 26 -20.61 -0.51 -2.64
C LEU A 26 -20.77 -2.04 -2.77
N SER A 27 -20.97 -2.52 -4.00
CA SER A 27 -20.91 -3.95 -4.28
C SER A 27 -19.52 -4.49 -3.97
N PHE A 28 -19.42 -5.80 -3.71
CA PHE A 28 -18.12 -6.42 -3.46
C PHE A 28 -17.15 -6.26 -4.65
N GLU A 29 -17.67 -6.33 -5.89
CA GLU A 29 -16.88 -6.08 -7.10
C GLU A 29 -16.34 -4.64 -7.12
N ALA A 30 -17.16 -3.65 -6.76
CA ALA A 30 -16.71 -2.26 -6.69
C ALA A 30 -15.66 -2.05 -5.59
N ILE A 31 -15.75 -2.78 -4.48
CA ILE A 31 -14.74 -2.79 -3.40
C ILE A 31 -13.41 -3.38 -3.92
N VAL A 32 -13.45 -4.50 -4.64
CA VAL A 32 -12.24 -5.11 -5.23
C VAL A 32 -11.60 -4.17 -6.25
N LYS A 33 -12.40 -3.57 -7.14
CA LYS A 33 -11.90 -2.59 -8.11
C LYS A 33 -11.27 -1.37 -7.46
N LEU A 34 -11.90 -0.82 -6.42
CA LEU A 34 -11.33 0.30 -5.67
C LEU A 34 -9.98 -0.08 -5.02
N ARG A 35 -9.86 -1.30 -4.51
CA ARG A 35 -8.59 -1.82 -3.99
C ARG A 35 -7.54 -1.87 -5.09
N ASP A 36 -7.85 -2.44 -6.25
CA ASP A 36 -6.90 -2.59 -7.36
C ASP A 36 -6.41 -1.21 -7.84
N ASP A 37 -7.30 -0.21 -7.92
CA ASP A 37 -6.91 1.17 -8.25
C ASP A 37 -5.96 1.79 -7.22
N LEU A 38 -6.20 1.55 -5.93
CA LEU A 38 -5.32 2.01 -4.84
C LEU A 38 -3.96 1.29 -4.86
N ASP A 39 -3.93 0.00 -5.21
CA ASP A 39 -2.68 -0.73 -5.37
C ASP A 39 -1.86 -0.19 -6.55
N ALA A 40 -2.50 0.07 -7.69
CA ALA A 40 -1.86 0.71 -8.83
C ALA A 40 -1.31 2.11 -8.47
N MET A 41 -2.06 2.89 -7.68
CA MET A 41 -1.62 4.18 -7.17
C MET A 41 -0.40 4.05 -6.25
N LEU A 42 -0.36 3.04 -5.37
CA LEU A 42 0.79 2.74 -4.52
C LEU A 42 2.04 2.46 -5.36
N GLN A 43 1.93 1.56 -6.35
CA GLN A 43 3.06 1.21 -7.20
C GLN A 43 3.57 2.42 -8.00
N ARG A 44 2.66 3.25 -8.51
CA ARG A 44 3.04 4.50 -9.18
C ARG A 44 3.80 5.45 -8.25
N ILE A 45 3.29 5.72 -7.05
CA ILE A 45 3.95 6.58 -6.06
C ILE A 45 5.35 6.06 -5.73
N ARG A 46 5.48 4.75 -5.50
CA ARG A 46 6.76 4.13 -5.15
C ARG A 46 7.76 4.22 -6.30
N SER A 47 7.31 3.98 -7.53
CA SER A 47 8.13 4.16 -8.73
C SER A 47 8.59 5.61 -8.91
N GLU A 48 7.67 6.57 -8.87
CA GLU A 48 7.96 8.00 -9.07
C GLU A 48 8.91 8.55 -7.98
N ARG A 49 8.70 8.14 -6.73
CA ARG A 49 9.52 8.57 -5.58
C ARG A 49 10.77 7.72 -5.39
N HIS A 50 11.02 6.75 -6.27
CA HIS A 50 12.17 5.84 -6.22
C HIS A 50 12.29 5.12 -4.86
N ILE A 51 11.15 4.74 -4.28
CA ILE A 51 11.05 4.03 -3.01
C ILE A 51 11.29 2.55 -3.27
N ARG A 52 12.33 1.98 -2.66
CA ARG A 52 12.61 0.55 -2.73
C ARG A 52 11.99 -0.22 -1.56
N PRO A 53 11.73 -1.52 -1.72
CA PRO A 53 11.37 -2.38 -0.60
C PRO A 53 12.42 -2.34 0.53
N PRO A 54 12.02 -2.62 1.78
CA PRO A 54 12.96 -2.69 2.89
C PRO A 54 13.94 -3.86 2.67
N VAL A 55 15.20 -3.65 3.00
CA VAL A 55 16.22 -4.70 2.96
C VAL A 55 16.29 -5.39 4.31
N PHE A 56 16.25 -6.72 4.31
CA PHE A 56 16.35 -7.53 5.51
C PHE A 56 17.61 -8.39 5.47
N LYS A 57 18.20 -8.62 6.65
CA LYS A 57 19.27 -9.59 6.85
C LYS A 57 18.75 -10.76 7.65
N CYS A 58 18.90 -11.98 7.12
CA CYS A 58 18.58 -13.19 7.85
C CYS A 58 19.59 -13.36 9.00
N PRO A 59 19.15 -13.43 10.27
CA PRO A 59 20.07 -13.57 11.40
C PRO A 59 20.73 -14.96 11.44
N LYS A 60 20.14 -15.97 10.79
CA LYS A 60 20.62 -17.36 10.81
C LYS A 60 21.74 -17.64 9.80
N CYS A 61 21.58 -17.18 8.56
CA CYS A 61 22.54 -17.46 7.47
C CYS A 61 23.24 -16.21 6.93
N GLY A 62 22.88 -15.02 7.42
CA GLY A 62 23.48 -13.75 6.98
C GLY A 62 23.03 -13.25 5.61
N HIS A 63 22.17 -13.99 4.89
CA HIS A 63 21.63 -13.56 3.60
C HIS A 63 20.95 -12.19 3.71
N VAL A 64 21.24 -11.31 2.74
CA VAL A 64 20.65 -9.97 2.64
C VAL A 64 19.81 -9.93 1.37
N GLY A 65 18.54 -9.55 1.51
CA GLY A 65 17.61 -9.48 0.39
C GLY A 65 16.54 -8.42 0.61
N GLU A 66 15.92 -8.00 -0.49
CA GLU A 66 14.77 -7.11 -0.47
C GLU A 66 13.54 -7.86 0.06
N GLY A 67 12.73 -7.15 0.85
CA GLY A 67 11.40 -7.60 1.22
C GLY A 67 10.47 -7.65 0.01
N ALA A 68 9.35 -8.35 0.17
CA ALA A 68 8.29 -8.31 -0.83
C ALA A 68 7.79 -6.88 -1.06
N GLU A 69 7.40 -6.58 -2.30
CA GLU A 69 6.79 -5.30 -2.63
C GLU A 69 5.52 -5.09 -1.79
N PRO A 70 5.31 -3.91 -1.19
CA PRO A 70 4.09 -3.65 -0.44
C PRO A 70 2.88 -3.56 -1.37
N HIS A 71 1.74 -4.10 -0.92
CA HIS A 71 0.47 -4.08 -1.63
C HIS A 71 -0.69 -3.69 -0.72
N VAL A 72 -1.77 -3.20 -1.32
CA VAL A 72 -3.03 -2.93 -0.62
C VAL A 72 -3.87 -4.22 -0.60
N SER A 73 -4.47 -4.53 0.54
CA SER A 73 -5.49 -5.57 0.65
C SER A 73 -6.87 -4.95 0.91
N VAL A 74 -7.95 -5.66 0.55
CA VAL A 74 -9.32 -5.21 0.84
C VAL A 74 -9.50 -4.95 2.34
N ARG A 75 -8.97 -5.83 3.19
CA ARG A 75 -9.02 -5.65 4.65
C ARG A 75 -8.30 -4.38 5.10
N ALA A 76 -7.09 -4.13 4.59
CA ALA A 76 -6.36 -2.90 4.92
C ALA A 76 -7.12 -1.65 4.47
N MET A 77 -7.71 -1.67 3.27
CA MET A 77 -8.52 -0.56 2.74
C MET A 77 -9.71 -0.25 3.64
N ILE A 78 -10.47 -1.28 4.06
CA ILE A 78 -11.62 -1.11 4.96
C ILE A 78 -11.19 -0.54 6.31
N LEU A 79 -10.08 -1.01 6.89
CA LEU A 79 -9.60 -0.48 8.17
C LEU A 79 -9.11 0.98 8.07
N SER A 80 -8.61 1.40 6.91
CA SER A 80 -8.14 2.77 6.68
C SER A 80 -9.25 3.80 6.53
N VAL A 81 -10.47 3.39 6.16
CA VAL A 81 -11.62 4.32 6.05
C VAL A 81 -12.44 4.42 7.34
N ILE A 82 -12.33 3.45 8.23
CA ILE A 82 -13.01 3.44 9.54
C ILE A 82 -12.27 4.31 10.57
N ARG A 83 -11.01 4.66 10.31
CA ARG A 83 -10.18 5.55 11.14
C ARG A 83 -10.25 7.01 10.69
#